data_AF-X5CDH5-F1
#
_entry.id   AF-X5CDH5-F1
#
_cell.length_a   1.000
_cell.length_b   1.000
_cell.length_c   1.000
_cell.angle_alpha   90.00
_cell.angle_beta   90.00
_cell.angle_gamma   90.00
#
_symmetry.space_group_name_H-M   'P 1'
#
loop_
_entity.id
_entity.type
_entity.pdbx_description
1 polymer ?
#
loop_
_entity_poly.entity_id
_entity_poly.type
_entity_poly.pdbx_seq_one_letter_code
_entity_poly.pdbx_strand_id
1 'polypeptide(L)'
;ASEQPNFPGRLTREKQFEEMKAFKESFKIPNSEPVIYAGDMNVEYTLTDEFQKMKTLLNGTHNYFFNPLTDRGTYSNQNTVVRYQGYNNYNNTLDYIFLDKDHKLPEYIT
;
A
#
# COMPACT_ATOMS: atom_id res chain seq x y z
N ALA A 1 14.35 0.04 4.23
CA ALA A 1 13.54 -0.51 5.32
C ALA A 1 12.65 0.60 5.82
N SER A 2 11.34 0.34 5.88
CA SER A 2 10.27 1.23 6.32
C SER A 2 10.30 1.59 7.82
N GLU A 3 11.32 1.12 8.54
CA GLU A 3 11.51 1.31 9.97
C GLU A 3 12.67 2.27 10.23
N GLN A 4 12.44 3.25 11.11
CA GLN A 4 13.49 4.11 11.63
C GLN A 4 13.92 3.59 13.01
N PRO A 5 15.22 3.64 13.36
CA PRO A 5 15.67 3.26 14.69
C PRO A 5 14.90 4.01 15.79
N ASN A 6 14.31 3.25 16.73
CA ASN A 6 13.48 3.74 17.85
C ASN A 6 12.09 4.30 17.50
N PHE A 7 11.67 4.23 16.23
CA PHE A 7 10.32 4.65 15.81
C PHE A 7 9.65 3.51 15.06
N PRO A 8 8.70 2.79 15.69
CA PRO A 8 8.04 1.65 15.07
C PRO A 8 7.09 2.15 13.97
N GLY A 9 7.60 2.24 12.75
CA GLY A 9 6.89 2.74 11.58
C GLY A 9 5.67 1.88 11.28
N ARG A 10 5.83 0.55 11.35
CA ARG A 10 4.77 -0.42 11.12
C ARG A 10 3.57 -0.23 12.04
N LEU A 11 3.78 -0.16 13.35
CA LEU A 11 2.67 0.02 14.31
C LEU A 11 1.96 1.36 14.09
N THR A 12 2.69 2.39 13.65
CA THR A 12 2.12 3.69 13.31
C THR A 12 1.26 3.59 12.04
N ARG A 13 1.76 2.94 10.98
CA ARG A 13 1.02 2.70 9.74
C ARG A 13 -0.25 1.88 9.96
N GLU A 14 -0.17 0.82 10.77
CA GLU A 14 -1.35 0.00 11.10
C GLU A 14 -2.47 0.84 11.74
N LYS A 15 -2.13 1.74 12.68
CA LYS A 15 -3.10 2.68 13.25
C LYS A 15 -3.63 3.69 12.22
N GLN A 16 -2.78 4.20 11.34
CA GLN A 16 -3.22 5.10 10.27
C GLN A 16 -4.23 4.40 9.34
N PHE A 17 -4.03 3.12 9.01
CA PHE A 17 -4.99 2.35 8.22
C PHE A 17 -6.32 2.12 8.95
N GLU A 18 -6.28 1.87 10.26
CA GLU A 18 -7.48 1.80 11.10
C GLU A 18 -8.24 3.13 11.11
N GLU A 19 -7.53 4.26 11.25
CA GLU A 19 -8.11 5.61 11.19
C GLU A 19 -8.74 5.91 9.83
N MET A 20 -8.08 5.54 8.72
CA MET A 20 -8.62 5.68 7.37
C MET A 20 -9.93 4.90 7.19
N LYS A 21 -9.97 3.67 7.69
CA LYS A 21 -11.18 2.83 7.65
C LYS A 21 -12.31 3.43 8.49
N ALA A 22 -12.01 3.83 9.73
CA ALA A 22 -13.01 4.45 10.62
C ALA A 22 -13.55 5.77 10.03
N PHE A 23 -12.68 6.58 9.44
CA PHE A 23 -13.06 7.80 8.74
C PHE A 23 -14.04 7.48 7.60
N LYS A 24 -13.70 6.52 6.74
CA LYS A 24 -14.58 6.05 5.65
C LYS A 24 -15.95 5.57 6.17
N GLU A 25 -15.97 4.73 7.21
CA GLU A 25 -17.21 4.20 7.80
C GLU A 25 -18.13 5.30 8.34
N SER A 26 -17.56 6.42 8.81
CA SER A 26 -18.34 7.55 9.33
C SER A 26 -19.21 8.24 8.27
N PHE A 27 -18.81 8.20 6.99
CA PHE A 27 -19.57 8.82 5.88
C PHE A 27 -20.77 8.00 5.42
N LYS A 28 -20.84 6.71 5.78
CA LYS A 28 -21.89 5.79 5.32
C LYS A 28 -22.06 5.82 3.79
N ILE A 29 -20.94 5.77 3.07
CA ILE A 29 -20.90 5.78 1.60
C ILE A 29 -21.76 4.60 1.08
N PRO A 30 -22.66 4.82 0.12
CA PRO A 30 -23.42 3.73 -0.48
C PRO A 30 -22.52 2.69 -1.13
N ASN A 31 -22.83 1.41 -0.97
CA ASN A 31 -22.07 0.34 -1.63
C ASN A 31 -22.17 0.36 -3.17
N SER A 32 -23.08 1.14 -3.74
CA SER A 32 -23.17 1.40 -5.18
C SER A 32 -22.16 2.43 -5.70
N GLU A 33 -21.39 3.06 -4.83
CA GLU A 33 -20.32 4.01 -5.16
C GLU A 33 -18.95 3.41 -4.88
N PRO A 34 -17.90 3.76 -5.66
CA PRO A 34 -16.56 3.26 -5.44
C PRO A 34 -15.88 3.96 -4.26
N VAL A 35 -15.05 3.21 -3.53
CA VAL A 35 -14.15 3.74 -2.49
C VAL A 35 -12.74 3.24 -2.78
N ILE A 36 -11.79 4.18 -2.80
CA ILE A 36 -10.40 3.95 -3.19
C ILE A 36 -9.49 4.50 -2.09
N TYR A 37 -8.55 3.68 -1.62
CA TYR A 37 -7.42 4.12 -0.79
C TYR A 37 -6.16 4.13 -1.66
N ALA A 38 -5.45 5.26 -1.74
CA ALA A 38 -4.30 5.37 -2.63
C ALA A 38 -3.19 6.26 -2.07
N GLY A 39 -1.96 6.03 -2.53
CA GLY A 39 -0.77 6.79 -2.19
C GLY A 39 0.41 5.91 -1.77
N ASP A 40 1.48 6.56 -1.31
CA ASP A 40 2.62 5.90 -0.67
C ASP A 40 2.18 5.38 0.71
N MET A 41 1.97 4.07 0.80
CA MET A 41 1.58 3.42 2.05
C MET A 41 2.80 3.10 2.91
N ASN A 42 4.03 3.26 2.38
CA ASN A 42 5.29 2.84 3.02
C ASN A 42 5.28 1.38 3.52
N VAL A 43 4.51 0.53 2.85
CA VAL A 43 4.47 -0.93 3.06
C VAL A 43 5.12 -1.59 1.87
N GLU A 44 6.15 -2.40 2.09
CA GLU A 44 6.86 -3.12 1.03
C GLU A 44 6.01 -4.27 0.48
N TYR A 45 5.80 -4.34 -0.83
CA TYR A 45 5.02 -5.43 -1.46
C TYR A 45 5.63 -6.81 -1.17
N THR A 46 6.96 -6.89 -1.14
CA THR A 46 7.68 -8.14 -0.87
C THR A 46 7.67 -8.53 0.61
N LEU A 47 7.27 -7.64 1.53
CA LEU A 47 7.10 -7.94 2.94
C LEU A 47 5.67 -8.44 3.18
N THR A 48 5.46 -9.71 2.85
CA THR A 48 4.12 -10.28 2.65
C THR A 48 3.22 -10.21 3.88
N ASP A 49 3.77 -10.29 5.09
CA ASP A 49 2.99 -10.22 6.33
C ASP A 49 2.41 -8.82 6.57
N GLU A 50 3.24 -7.77 6.43
CA GLU A 50 2.78 -6.38 6.54
C GLU A 50 1.82 -6.02 5.41
N PHE A 51 2.12 -6.47 4.19
CA PHE A 51 1.25 -6.26 3.03
C PHE A 51 -0.13 -6.92 3.19
N GLN A 52 -0.21 -8.17 3.65
CA GLN A 52 -1.51 -8.80 3.93
C GLN A 52 -2.23 -8.10 5.07
N LYS A 53 -1.51 -7.65 6.13
CA LYS A 53 -2.12 -6.92 7.24
C LYS A 53 -2.78 -5.61 6.77
N MET A 54 -2.10 -4.82 5.92
CA MET A 54 -2.66 -3.61 5.30
C MET A 54 -3.95 -3.93 4.51
N LYS A 55 -3.94 -4.97 3.66
CA LYS A 55 -5.13 -5.40 2.91
C LYS A 55 -6.30 -5.75 3.83
N THR A 56 -6.04 -6.45 4.92
CA THR A 56 -7.06 -6.80 5.91
C THR A 56 -7.62 -5.57 6.62
N LEU A 57 -6.74 -4.67 7.08
CA LEU A 57 -7.15 -3.45 7.81
C LEU A 57 -8.04 -2.55 6.94
N LEU A 58 -7.64 -2.29 5.69
CA LEU A 58 -8.38 -1.45 4.76
C LEU A 58 -9.57 -2.15 4.08
N ASN A 59 -9.78 -3.46 4.35
CA ASN A 59 -10.68 -4.32 3.57
C ASN A 59 -10.49 -4.17 2.05
N GLY A 60 -9.23 -3.99 1.63
CA GLY A 60 -8.87 -3.60 0.28
C GLY A 60 -8.56 -4.80 -0.62
N THR A 61 -8.86 -4.65 -1.91
CA THR A 61 -8.31 -5.46 -2.99
C THR A 61 -7.52 -4.58 -3.96
N HIS A 62 -6.61 -5.18 -4.71
CA HIS A 62 -5.88 -4.51 -5.78
C HIS A 62 -5.65 -5.55 -6.89
N ASN A 63 -5.49 -5.08 -8.13
CA ASN A 63 -5.14 -5.94 -9.25
C ASN A 63 -3.77 -5.53 -9.80
N TYR A 64 -2.74 -5.83 -9.03
CA TYR A 64 -1.37 -5.56 -9.41
C TYR A 64 -0.47 -6.65 -8.85
N PHE A 65 0.48 -7.10 -9.67
CA PHE A 65 1.50 -8.06 -9.29
C PHE A 65 2.86 -7.41 -9.47
N PHE A 66 3.75 -7.64 -8.50
CA PHE A 66 5.12 -7.14 -8.53
C PHE A 66 6.10 -8.28 -8.30
N ASN A 67 7.01 -8.46 -9.25
CA ASN A 67 8.18 -9.32 -9.14
C ASN A 67 9.45 -8.45 -9.04
N PRO A 68 10.12 -8.38 -7.88
CA PRO A 68 11.29 -7.53 -7.68
C PRO A 68 12.51 -7.91 -8.55
N LEU A 69 12.50 -9.08 -9.19
CA LEU A 69 13.55 -9.55 -10.08
C LEU A 69 13.40 -9.04 -11.52
N THR A 70 12.18 -8.76 -11.96
CA THR A 70 11.87 -8.39 -13.36
C THR A 70 11.27 -7.00 -13.47
N ASP A 71 10.60 -6.52 -12.42
CA ASP A 71 9.80 -5.31 -12.46
C ASP A 71 10.52 -4.17 -11.75
N ARG A 72 10.24 -2.94 -12.16
CA ARG A 72 10.72 -1.74 -11.47
C ARG A 72 9.68 -1.32 -10.44
N GLY A 73 10.03 -1.41 -9.16
CA GLY A 73 9.18 -0.94 -8.06
C GLY A 73 9.03 0.58 -8.07
N THR A 74 8.02 1.08 -7.36
CA THR A 74 7.75 2.52 -7.23
C THR A 74 8.87 3.26 -6.49
N TYR A 75 9.61 2.55 -5.62
CA TYR A 75 10.86 3.01 -5.02
C TYR A 75 11.99 2.03 -5.37
N SER A 76 12.83 2.40 -6.35
CA SER A 76 13.80 1.50 -6.97
C SER A 76 15.16 2.17 -7.19
N ASN A 77 16.24 1.43 -6.98
CA ASN A 77 17.63 1.82 -7.26
C ASN A 77 17.89 2.14 -8.74
N GLN A 78 16.97 1.77 -9.64
CA GLN A 78 17.00 2.19 -11.04
C GLN A 78 16.73 3.69 -11.20
N ASN A 79 16.07 4.33 -10.23
CA ASN A 79 15.93 5.78 -10.14
C ASN A 79 17.25 6.41 -9.62
N THR A 80 17.72 7.47 -10.28
CA THR A 80 18.99 8.15 -9.95
C THR A 80 18.97 8.82 -8.58
N VAL A 81 17.83 9.35 -8.13
CA VAL A 81 17.66 9.99 -6.81
C VAL A 81 17.72 8.94 -5.71
N VAL A 82 16.99 7.84 -5.87
CA VAL A 82 17.00 6.72 -4.90
C VAL A 82 18.42 6.16 -4.74
N ARG A 83 19.14 6.01 -5.86
CA ARG A 83 20.55 5.57 -5.84
C ARG A 83 21.47 6.60 -5.18
N TYR A 84 21.29 7.89 -5.46
CA TYR A 84 22.06 8.97 -4.83
C TYR A 84 21.89 8.99 -3.31
N GLN A 85 20.71 8.63 -2.80
CA GLN A 85 20.44 8.48 -1.36
C GLN A 85 21.07 7.24 -0.72
N GLY A 86 21.78 6.40 -1.50
CA GLY A 86 22.51 5.24 -0.99
C GLY A 86 21.75 3.91 -1.07
N TYR A 87 20.53 3.88 -1.60
CA TYR A 87 19.73 2.67 -1.77
C TYR A 87 20.14 1.85 -3.00
N ASN A 88 21.40 1.42 -3.05
CA ASN A 88 22.00 0.82 -4.25
C ASN A 88 21.42 -0.54 -4.65
N ASN A 89 20.79 -1.27 -3.73
CA ASN A 89 20.24 -2.62 -3.97
C ASN A 89 18.74 -2.71 -3.63
N TYR A 90 18.04 -1.58 -3.56
CA TYR A 90 16.63 -1.55 -3.17
C TYR A 90 15.72 -1.54 -4.40
N ASN A 91 14.71 -2.40 -4.45
CA ASN A 91 13.68 -2.38 -5.49
C ASN A 91 12.36 -2.89 -4.91
N ASN A 92 11.43 -1.98 -4.61
CA ASN A 92 10.13 -2.35 -4.08
C ASN A 92 9.02 -1.40 -4.51
N THR A 93 7.78 -1.86 -4.40
CA THR A 93 6.60 -1.01 -4.53
C THR A 93 6.09 -0.66 -3.14
N LEU A 94 5.86 0.63 -2.92
CA LEU A 94 5.34 1.23 -1.69
C LEU A 94 4.04 2.00 -1.94
N ASP A 95 3.78 2.36 -3.20
CA ASP A 95 2.64 3.12 -3.64
C ASP A 95 1.56 2.19 -4.18
N TYR A 96 0.33 2.36 -3.70
CA TYR A 96 -0.77 1.46 -4.00
C TYR A 96 -2.04 2.20 -4.39
N ILE A 97 -2.91 1.47 -5.08
CA ILE A 97 -4.32 1.81 -5.28
C ILE A 97 -5.11 0.59 -4.82
N PHE A 98 -5.78 0.72 -3.68
CA PHE A 98 -6.69 -0.29 -3.12
C PHE A 98 -8.14 0.10 -3.33
N LEU A 99 -8.95 -0.89 -3.66
CA LEU A 99 -10.38 -0.79 -3.85
C LEU A 99 -11.06 -1.45 -2.65
N ASP A 100 -11.95 -0.72 -1.98
CA ASP A 100 -12.71 -1.26 -0.85
C ASP A 100 -13.69 -2.34 -1.35
N LYS A 101 -13.60 -3.54 -0.78
CA LYS A 101 -14.37 -4.71 -1.26
C LYS A 101 -15.87 -4.64 -0.96
N ASP A 102 -16.29 -3.77 -0.04
CA ASP A 102 -17.71 -3.60 0.31
C ASP A 102 -18.42 -2.56 -0.56
N HIS A 103 -17.68 -1.93 -1.48
CA HIS A 103 -18.12 -0.83 -2.34
C HIS A 103 -18.06 -1.22 -3.81
N LYS A 104 -18.54 -0.34 -4.70
CA LYS A 104 -18.61 -0.63 -6.12
C LYS A 104 -17.20 -0.83 -6.69
N LEU A 105 -16.95 -2.04 -7.16
CA LEU A 105 -15.73 -2.42 -7.84
C LEU A 105 -15.83 -2.14 -9.35
N PRO A 106 -14.73 -1.72 -10.02
CA PRO A 106 -14.62 -1.75 -11.47
C PRO A 106 -15.02 -3.10 -12.08
N GLU A 107 -15.62 -3.07 -13.27
CA GLU A 107 -16.05 -4.29 -13.98
C GLU A 107 -14.88 -5.19 -14.39
N TYR A 108 -13.68 -4.61 -14.56
CA TYR A 108 -12.45 -5.31 -14.93
C TYR A 108 -11.44 -5.26 -13.77
N ILE A 109 -11.65 -6.12 -12.77
CA ILE A 109 -10.64 -6.48 -11.76
C ILE A 109 -10.42 -7.99 -11.88
N THR A 110 -9.75 -8.40 -12.95
CA THR A 110 -9.33 -9.81 -13.14
C THR A 110 -7.87 -9.97 -12.80
#